data_AF-A0A956ZPV1-F1
#
_entry.id   AF-A0A956ZPV1-F1
#
_cell.length_a   1.000
_cell.length_b   1.000
_cell.length_c   1.000
_cell.angle_alpha   90.00
_cell.angle_beta   90.00
_cell.angle_gamma   90.00
#
_symmetry.space_group_name_H-M   'P 1'
#
loop_
_entity.id
_entity.type
_entity.pdbx_description
1 polymer ?
#
loop_
_entity_poly.entity_id
_entity_poly.type
_entity_poly.pdbx_seq_one_letter_code
_entity_poly.pdbx_strand_id
1 'polypeptide(L)'
;MKSPVYTVKGANLARSVGVALIGGLVTGVAWGFVLLPFTFGFFSIFLGAGLGYAFTRGLEWASGRKRGPVMIGLAVGGIFVSWAVMASIVWSQDALRLAWYGLVAVGVGIYFSYQNLK
;
A
#
# COMPACT_ATOMS: atom_id res chain seq x y z
N MET A 1 -29.56 8.27 6.76
CA MET A 1 -29.61 6.99 6.01
C MET A 1 -28.22 6.70 5.47
N LYS A 2 -27.59 5.58 5.86
CA LYS A 2 -26.24 5.22 5.41
C LYS A 2 -26.34 4.66 3.99
N SER A 3 -25.64 5.25 3.02
CA SER A 3 -25.65 4.74 1.65
C SER A 3 -25.15 3.28 1.62
N PRO A 4 -25.84 2.35 0.91
CA PRO A 4 -25.50 0.93 0.83
C PRO A 4 -24.14 0.62 0.16
N VAL A 5 -23.45 1.67 -0.29
CA VAL A 5 -22.04 1.64 -0.71
C VAL A 5 -21.10 1.51 0.50
N TYR A 6 -21.45 2.10 1.66
CA TYR A 6 -20.62 2.12 2.87
C TYR A 6 -20.85 0.93 3.82
N THR A 7 -21.93 0.17 3.62
CA THR A 7 -22.18 -1.06 4.37
C THR A 7 -21.39 -2.21 3.75
N VAL A 8 -20.13 -2.33 4.16
CA VAL A 8 -19.30 -3.49 3.87
C VAL A 8 -19.79 -4.64 4.73
N LYS A 9 -20.21 -5.76 4.12
CA LYS A 9 -20.55 -6.99 4.87
C LYS A 9 -19.28 -7.47 5.59
N GLY A 10 -19.40 -7.94 6.83
CA GLY A 10 -18.25 -8.34 7.66
C GLY A 10 -17.28 -9.32 6.98
N ALA A 11 -17.80 -10.24 6.15
CA ALA A 11 -16.97 -11.16 5.35
C ALA A 11 -16.08 -10.45 4.30
N ASN A 12 -16.58 -9.41 3.64
CA ASN A 12 -15.79 -8.63 2.67
C ASN A 12 -14.79 -7.73 3.38
N LEU A 13 -15.12 -7.25 4.58
CA LEU A 13 -14.19 -6.50 5.43
C LEU A 13 -13.01 -7.39 5.86
N ALA A 14 -13.29 -8.59 6.36
CA ALA A 14 -12.25 -9.54 6.78
C ALA A 14 -11.32 -9.94 5.62
N ARG A 15 -11.88 -10.18 4.44
CA ARG A 15 -11.08 -10.42 3.22
C ARG A 15 -10.21 -9.22 2.87
N SER A 16 -10.76 -8.01 2.96
CA SER A 16 -10.03 -6.78 2.66
C SER A 16 -8.90 -6.52 3.65
N VAL A 17 -9.09 -6.83 4.94
CA VAL A 17 -8.03 -6.81 5.95
C VAL A 17 -6.93 -7.82 5.60
N GLY A 18 -7.31 -9.04 5.26
CA GLY A 18 -6.36 -10.07 4.84
C GLY A 18 -5.53 -9.66 3.62
N VAL A 19 -6.19 -9.12 2.59
CA VAL A 19 -5.51 -8.57 1.40
C VAL A 19 -4.63 -7.38 1.76
N ALA A 20 -5.07 -6.53 2.70
CA ALA A 20 -4.28 -5.38 3.08
C ALA A 20 -2.96 -5.78 3.76
N LEU A 21 -3.01 -6.77 4.66
CA LEU A 21 -1.84 -7.28 5.37
C LEU A 21 -0.93 -8.11 4.45
N ILE A 22 -1.49 -9.11 3.75
CA ILE A 22 -0.73 -9.99 2.86
C ILE A 22 -0.18 -9.19 1.68
N GLY A 23 -0.99 -8.33 1.08
CA GLY A 23 -0.56 -7.47 -0.01
C GLY A 23 0.49 -6.46 0.44
N GLY A 24 0.37 -5.89 1.65
CA GLY A 24 1.38 -5.03 2.24
C GLY A 24 2.71 -5.76 2.41
N LEU A 25 2.69 -6.96 2.99
CA LEU A 25 3.88 -7.81 3.14
C LEU A 25 4.52 -8.16 1.79
N VAL A 26 3.75 -8.70 0.85
CA VAL A 26 4.26 -9.14 -0.46
C VAL A 26 4.83 -7.96 -1.25
N THR A 27 4.11 -6.83 -1.28
CA THR A 27 4.59 -5.63 -1.98
C THR A 27 5.81 -5.03 -1.29
N GLY A 28 5.89 -5.04 0.04
CA GLY A 28 7.05 -4.54 0.79
C GLY A 28 8.30 -5.39 0.58
N VAL A 29 8.14 -6.72 0.57
CA VAL A 29 9.23 -7.66 0.23
C VAL A 29 9.69 -7.44 -1.21
N ALA A 30 8.76 -7.40 -2.17
CA ALA A 30 9.09 -7.15 -3.57
C ALA A 30 9.81 -5.80 -3.75
N TRP A 31 9.32 -4.76 -3.08
CA TRP A 31 9.92 -3.43 -3.12
C TRP A 31 11.34 -3.42 -2.55
N GLY A 32 11.54 -4.02 -1.37
CA GLY A 32 12.86 -4.12 -0.74
C GLY A 32 13.85 -4.92 -1.57
N PHE A 33 13.46 -6.10 -2.07
CA PHE A 33 14.35 -6.94 -2.88
C PHE A 33 14.76 -6.29 -4.19
N VAL A 34 13.82 -5.63 -4.88
CA VAL A 34 14.13 -4.92 -6.12
C VAL A 34 15.11 -3.76 -5.86
N LEU A 35 15.05 -3.12 -4.69
CA LEU A 35 15.96 -2.02 -4.34
C LEU A 35 17.35 -2.48 -3.85
N LEU A 36 17.54 -3.74 -3.44
CA LEU A 36 18.85 -4.24 -3.00
C LEU A 36 20.00 -3.99 -4.01
N PRO A 37 19.85 -4.28 -5.31
CA PRO A 37 20.89 -4.00 -6.31
C PRO A 37 20.95 -2.52 -6.76
N PHE A 38 19.97 -1.68 -6.39
CA PHE A 38 19.87 -0.29 -6.84
C PHE A 38 19.89 0.69 -5.65
N THR A 39 21.01 1.34 -5.41
CA THR A 39 21.17 2.39 -4.39
C THR A 39 20.53 3.74 -4.77
N PHE A 40 19.94 3.86 -5.96
CA PHE A 40 19.28 5.09 -6.41
C PHE A 40 17.87 5.22 -5.84
N GLY A 41 17.75 5.95 -4.73
CA GLY A 41 16.47 6.20 -4.07
C GLY A 41 15.40 6.87 -4.93
N PHE A 42 15.76 7.54 -6.02
CA PHE A 42 14.81 8.13 -6.97
C PHE A 42 13.89 7.09 -7.64
N PHE A 43 14.41 5.91 -8.00
CA PHE A 43 13.60 4.85 -8.61
C PHE A 43 12.63 4.20 -7.63
N SER A 44 12.89 4.30 -6.32
CA SER A 44 12.00 3.76 -5.30
C SER A 44 10.63 4.43 -5.34
N ILE A 45 10.56 5.70 -5.76
CA ILE A 45 9.32 6.48 -5.84
C ILE A 45 8.37 5.86 -6.87
N PHE A 46 8.87 5.58 -8.08
CA PHE A 46 8.06 5.02 -9.16
C PHE A 46 7.61 3.59 -8.85
N LEU A 47 8.52 2.80 -8.29
CA LEU A 47 8.23 1.43 -7.90
C LEU A 47 7.17 1.39 -6.78
N GLY A 48 7.34 2.20 -5.74
CA GLY A 48 6.38 2.30 -4.64
C GLY A 48 5.03 2.85 -5.10
N ALA A 49 5.00 3.84 -5.99
CA ALA A 49 3.77 4.36 -6.57
C ALA A 49 3.02 3.31 -7.40
N GLY A 50 3.75 2.55 -8.24
CA GLY A 50 3.20 1.46 -9.04
C GLY A 50 2.63 0.33 -8.17
N LEU A 51 3.38 -0.07 -7.14
CA LEU A 51 2.93 -1.07 -6.16
C LEU A 51 1.72 -0.57 -5.36
N GLY A 52 1.70 0.70 -4.97
CA GLY A 52 0.55 1.32 -4.30
C GLY A 52 -0.72 1.33 -5.16
N TYR A 53 -0.59 1.62 -6.46
CA TYR A 53 -1.71 1.52 -7.40
C TYR A 53 -2.21 0.08 -7.56
N ALA A 54 -1.30 -0.89 -7.77
CA ALA A 54 -1.64 -2.30 -7.88
C ALA A 54 -2.34 -2.83 -6.61
N PHE A 55 -1.86 -2.39 -5.44
CA PHE A 55 -2.45 -2.71 -4.15
C PHE A 55 -3.87 -2.15 -4.00
N THR A 56 -4.07 -0.89 -4.39
CA THR A 56 -5.40 -0.26 -4.37
C THR A 56 -6.40 -1.01 -5.25
N ARG A 57 -5.96 -1.49 -6.43
CA ARG A 57 -6.77 -2.33 -7.33
C ARG A 57 -7.07 -3.70 -6.73
N GLY A 58 -6.11 -4.33 -6.08
CA GLY A 58 -6.33 -5.60 -5.38
C GLY A 58 -7.38 -5.47 -4.27
N LEU A 59 -7.34 -4.36 -3.52
CA LEU A 59 -8.31 -4.07 -2.46
C LEU A 59 -9.71 -3.78 -3.01
N GLU A 60 -9.81 -3.08 -4.14
CA GLU A 60 -11.08 -2.85 -4.84
C GLU A 60 -11.72 -4.17 -5.31
N TRP A 61 -10.92 -5.10 -5.81
CA TRP A 61 -11.39 -6.44 -6.18
C TRP A 61 -11.85 -7.25 -4.96
N ALA A 62 -11.04 -7.28 -3.90
CA ALA A 62 -11.31 -8.05 -2.68
C ALA A 62 -12.56 -7.57 -1.92
N SER A 63 -12.84 -6.27 -1.95
CA SER A 63 -14.01 -5.66 -1.29
C SER A 63 -15.30 -5.79 -2.10
N GLY A 64 -15.23 -6.29 -3.34
CA GLY A 64 -16.36 -6.34 -4.26
C GLY A 64 -16.75 -4.95 -4.78
N ARG A 65 -15.76 -4.10 -5.07
CA ARG A 65 -15.92 -2.69 -5.52
C ARG A 65 -16.68 -1.80 -4.54
N LYS A 66 -16.65 -2.15 -3.26
CA LYS A 66 -17.21 -1.30 -2.19
C LYS A 66 -16.18 -0.23 -1.83
N ARG A 67 -16.62 1.02 -1.74
CA ARG A 67 -15.78 2.20 -1.52
C ARG A 67 -16.19 2.90 -0.22
N GLY A 68 -15.24 3.57 0.42
CA GLY A 68 -15.49 4.40 1.58
C GLY A 68 -14.34 4.51 2.57
N PRO A 69 -14.54 5.28 3.67
CA PRO A 69 -13.47 5.66 4.59
C PRO A 69 -12.71 4.48 5.20
N VAL A 70 -13.42 3.39 5.49
CA VAL A 70 -12.83 2.17 6.06
C VAL A 70 -11.88 1.49 5.06
N MET A 71 -12.26 1.45 3.78
CA MET A 71 -11.42 0.87 2.73
C MET A 71 -10.17 1.72 2.48
N ILE A 72 -10.31 3.05 2.54
CA ILE A 72 -9.15 3.97 2.50
C ILE A 72 -8.23 3.68 3.69
N GLY A 73 -8.76 3.56 4.91
CA GLY A 73 -7.95 3.24 6.09
C GLY A 73 -7.18 1.92 5.95
N LEU A 74 -7.81 0.87 5.42
CA LEU A 74 -7.16 -0.41 5.15
C LEU A 74 -6.07 -0.29 4.07
N ALA A 75 -6.34 0.48 3.01
CA ALA A 75 -5.35 0.73 1.96
C ALA A 75 -4.12 1.46 2.50
N VAL A 76 -4.33 2.54 3.24
CA VAL A 76 -3.27 3.30 3.89
C VAL A 76 -2.47 2.42 4.85
N GLY A 77 -3.15 1.63 5.69
CA GLY A 77 -2.51 0.71 6.62
C GLY A 77 -1.59 -0.31 5.91
N GLY A 78 -2.06 -0.92 4.82
CA GLY A 78 -1.25 -1.86 4.06
C GLY A 78 -0.06 -1.22 3.33
N ILE A 79 -0.21 0.02 2.85
CA ILE A 79 0.91 0.79 2.27
C ILE A 79 1.98 1.09 3.33
N PHE A 80 1.57 1.44 4.56
CA PHE A 80 2.50 1.62 5.67
C PHE A 80 3.22 0.32 6.03
N VAL A 81 2.51 -0.81 6.06
CA VAL A 81 3.13 -2.13 6.26
C VAL A 81 4.15 -2.42 5.17
N SER A 82 3.80 -2.16 3.91
CA SER A 82 4.70 -2.34 2.76
C SER A 82 5.98 -1.51 2.89
N TRP A 83 5.84 -0.23 3.25
CA TRP A 83 6.99 0.65 3.49
C TRP A 83 7.85 0.20 4.67
N ALA A 84 7.24 -0.23 5.77
CA ALA A 84 7.97 -0.72 6.94
C ALA A 84 8.76 -2.01 6.63
N VAL A 85 8.18 -2.92 5.85
CA VAL A 85 8.86 -4.15 5.39
C VAL A 85 9.99 -3.82 4.42
N MET A 86 9.79 -2.88 3.50
CA MET A 86 10.87 -2.42 2.63
C MET A 86 12.02 -1.83 3.44
N ALA A 87 11.71 -0.96 4.40
CA ALA A 87 12.70 -0.33 5.27
C ALA A 87 13.48 -1.34 6.13
N SER A 88 12.84 -2.43 6.58
CA SER A 88 13.53 -3.47 7.36
C SER A 88 14.45 -4.36 6.52
N ILE A 89 14.14 -4.58 5.23
CA ILE A 89 14.99 -5.34 4.32
C ILE A 89 16.23 -4.54 3.91
N VAL A 90 16.08 -3.23 3.70
CA VAL A 90 17.14 -2.35 3.18
C VAL A 90 17.95 -1.72 4.34
N TRP A 91 18.10 -2.42 5.47
CA TRP A 91 18.76 -1.97 6.70
C TRP A 91 20.29 -1.82 6.56
N SER A 92 20.76 -0.99 5.62
CA SER A 92 22.14 -0.56 5.47
C SER A 92 22.25 0.96 5.64
N GLN A 93 23.44 1.54 5.62
CA GLN A 93 23.68 2.97 5.90
C GLN A 93 22.92 3.95 4.96
N ASP A 94 22.39 3.46 3.84
CA ASP A 94 21.53 4.20 2.90
C ASP A 94 20.02 4.11 3.20
N ALA A 95 19.63 3.35 4.22
CA ALA A 95 18.24 3.12 4.62
C ALA A 95 17.48 4.43 4.86
N LEU A 96 18.11 5.42 5.50
CA LEU A 96 17.47 6.71 5.77
C LEU A 96 17.14 7.48 4.48
N ARG A 97 18.04 7.47 3.50
CA ARG A 97 17.80 8.13 2.20
C ARG A 97 16.67 7.44 1.45
N LEU A 98 16.72 6.11 1.36
CA LEU A 98 15.69 5.30 0.70
C LEU A 98 14.34 5.39 1.40
N ALA A 99 14.33 5.47 2.74
CA ALA A 99 13.12 5.67 3.52
C ALA A 99 12.46 7.02 3.23
N TRP A 100 13.23 8.10 3.10
CA TRP A 100 12.71 9.43 2.75
C TRP A 100 12.10 9.47 1.34
N TYR A 101 12.77 8.87 0.35
CA TYR A 101 12.16 8.72 -0.98
C TYR A 101 10.93 7.79 -0.95
N GLY A 102 10.98 6.74 -0.13
CA GLY A 102 9.86 5.84 0.12
C GLY A 102 8.63 6.55 0.69
N LEU A 103 8.81 7.59 1.52
CA LEU A 103 7.68 8.38 2.02
C LEU A 103 6.96 9.14 0.91
N VAL A 104 7.67 9.58 -0.13
CA VAL A 104 7.02 10.20 -1.30
C VAL A 104 6.16 9.17 -2.02
N ALA A 105 6.67 7.95 -2.23
CA ALA A 105 5.89 6.84 -2.78
C ALA A 105 4.68 6.49 -1.91
N VAL A 106 4.83 6.47 -0.58
CA VAL A 106 3.72 6.28 0.36
C VAL A 106 2.67 7.37 0.18
N GLY A 107 3.08 8.64 0.11
CA GLY A 107 2.17 9.77 -0.12
C GLY A 107 1.39 9.63 -1.43
N VAL A 108 2.06 9.25 -2.52
CA VAL A 108 1.43 8.96 -3.82
C VAL A 108 0.46 7.77 -3.72
N GLY A 109 0.85 6.70 -3.03
CA GLY A 109 -0.02 5.54 -2.80
C GLY A 109 -1.26 5.87 -1.98
N ILE A 110 -1.14 6.72 -0.97
CA ILE A 110 -2.26 7.25 -0.18
C ILE A 110 -3.18 8.09 -1.07
N TYR A 111 -2.62 8.96 -1.91
CA TYR A 111 -3.40 9.75 -2.87
C TYR A 111 -4.19 8.85 -3.82
N PHE A 112 -3.58 7.82 -4.39
CA PHE A 112 -4.28 6.85 -5.24
C PHE A 112 -5.34 6.07 -4.47
N SER A 113 -5.07 5.70 -3.23
CA SER A 113 -6.06 5.04 -2.36
C SER A 113 -7.27 5.92 -2.16
N TYR A 114 -7.06 7.21 -1.88
CA TYR A 114 -8.13 8.18 -1.72
C TYR A 114 -8.93 8.38 -3.01
N GLN A 115 -8.28 8.56 -4.16
CA GLN A 115 -8.99 8.80 -5.43
C GLN A 115 -9.81 7.59 -5.89
N ASN A 116 -9.29 6.38 -5.67
CA ASN A 116 -9.94 5.15 -6.15
C ASN A 116 -10.99 4.59 -5.17
N LEU A 117 -10.87 4.87 -3.87
CA LEU A 117 -11.70 4.27 -2.82
C LEU A 117 -12.59 5.25 -2.06
N LYS A 118 -12.66 6.53 -2.46
CA LYS A 118 -13.66 7.48 -1.93
C LYS A 118 -15.09 7.09 -2.27
#